data_AF-A0A0F9MAP1-F1
#
_entry.id   AF-A0A0F9MAP1-F1
#
_cell.length_a   1.000
_cell.length_b   1.000
_cell.length_c   1.000
_cell.angle_alpha   90.00
_cell.angle_beta   90.00
_cell.angle_gamma   90.00
#
_symmetry.space_group_name_H-M   'P 1'
#
loop_
_entity.id
_entity.type
_entity.pdbx_description
1 polymer ?
#
loop_
_entity_poly.entity_id
_entity_poly.type
_entity_poly.pdbx_seq_one_letter_code
_entity_poly.pdbx_strand_id
1 'polypeptide(L)'
;MSVLTIRPEITSMADADWFHVVQVSDTSSSPQGTSKKIKRANVFANYIGFDTRYYTQTEVENMYTGLLPMQGYNKLDWDIAYSWGNHADENYLKADYTGFDSRYQVLTEKGVANGYVPLNASGFIDAAFLPDSIDDILEYADLASFPATGESGKLYLALDTDYVYRWSGSTYVQVGGGDIPVDSVFGRTGIITAMESDYDSFFSLLGHTHTASEITDLGSFTGFDSRYLGKTETAVDSDKLTGLGKVSGGSRFGGIPFIDTNGVMDIGKYIDFHETNADTGDNTFRITNSSNLLDFSDAVKINGRADLGGSEGTGYSIICRNSSSSSGSGSGTTRMLFSWSNHGAACIEGYKESTNTTGLKFYTELGFNSEYERLKIRPNGDAYFSDNVYADNFILNSDRRLKDNIEPLSGNYDFNFVSYHMKNSTQKRIGVIAQEVEKTNPEFVRKDEDGNMSVAYIDLLCAKVADQEKRIQGLETIIKKLSK
;
A
#
# COMPACT_ATOMS: atom_id res chain seq x y z
N MET A 1 -77.73 -22.63 39.41
CA MET A 1 -77.28 -23.69 40.33
C MET A 1 -75.95 -24.21 39.85
N SER A 2 -74.87 -23.99 40.60
CA SER A 2 -73.60 -24.67 40.38
C SER A 2 -73.78 -26.16 40.70
N VAL A 3 -73.55 -27.02 39.71
CA VAL A 3 -73.63 -28.49 39.85
C VAL A 3 -72.66 -28.94 40.95
N LEU A 4 -73.21 -29.37 42.09
CA LEU A 4 -72.44 -29.97 43.18
C LEU A 4 -71.80 -31.25 42.66
N THR A 5 -70.48 -31.26 42.55
CA THR A 5 -69.72 -32.41 42.05
C THR A 5 -69.33 -33.30 43.23
N ILE A 6 -69.71 -34.58 43.17
CA ILE A 6 -69.47 -35.55 44.24
C ILE A 6 -67.99 -35.95 44.23
N ARG A 7 -67.36 -36.03 45.42
CA ARG A 7 -66.00 -36.57 45.55
C ARG A 7 -66.03 -38.09 45.29
N PRO A 8 -65.20 -38.64 44.39
CA PRO A 8 -65.21 -40.07 44.11
C PRO A 8 -64.71 -40.87 45.32
N GLU A 9 -65.54 -41.78 45.82
CA GLU A 9 -65.13 -42.80 46.79
C GLU A 9 -64.33 -43.88 46.06
N ILE A 10 -63.01 -43.92 46.28
CA ILE A 10 -62.16 -45.02 45.79
C ILE A 10 -62.30 -46.17 46.78
N THR A 11 -63.33 -46.99 46.59
CA THR A 11 -63.53 -48.24 47.34
C THR A 11 -62.97 -49.41 46.53
N SER A 12 -61.71 -49.77 46.83
CA SER A 12 -61.03 -51.04 46.53
C SER A 12 -61.28 -51.68 45.15
N MET A 13 -60.50 -51.32 44.14
CA MET A 13 -60.18 -52.26 43.05
C MET A 13 -58.83 -52.92 43.36
N ALA A 14 -58.82 -54.24 43.45
CA ALA A 14 -57.63 -55.05 43.63
C ALA A 14 -56.65 -54.81 42.46
N ASP A 15 -55.53 -54.20 42.79
CA ASP A 15 -54.51 -53.67 41.89
C ASP A 15 -53.46 -54.74 41.55
N ALA A 16 -53.58 -55.36 40.36
CA ALA A 16 -52.57 -56.25 39.79
C ALA A 16 -51.66 -55.54 38.76
N ASP A 17 -52.00 -54.31 38.37
CA ASP A 17 -51.29 -53.58 37.33
C ASP A 17 -50.06 -52.85 37.89
N TRP A 18 -48.91 -53.18 37.31
CA TRP A 18 -47.64 -52.56 37.63
C TRP A 18 -47.35 -51.47 36.62
N PHE A 19 -47.15 -50.24 37.08
CA PHE A 19 -46.54 -49.23 36.24
C PHE A 19 -45.03 -49.44 36.22
N HIS A 20 -44.47 -49.52 35.01
CA HIS A 20 -43.03 -49.51 34.80
C HIS A 20 -42.56 -48.07 34.78
N VAL A 21 -41.77 -47.68 35.79
CA VAL A 21 -41.20 -46.33 35.88
C VAL A 21 -39.71 -46.44 35.52
N VAL A 22 -39.31 -45.69 34.50
CA VAL A 22 -37.92 -45.55 34.08
C VAL A 22 -37.43 -44.21 34.62
N GLN A 23 -36.45 -44.23 35.53
CA GLN A 23 -35.74 -43.02 35.91
C GLN A 23 -34.56 -42.83 34.97
N VAL A 24 -34.59 -41.75 34.20
CA VAL A 24 -33.46 -41.27 33.41
C VAL A 24 -32.78 -40.18 34.24
N SER A 25 -31.52 -40.37 34.63
CA SER A 25 -30.79 -39.32 35.35
C SER A 25 -30.32 -38.26 34.37
N ASP A 26 -30.44 -37.01 34.80
CA ASP A 26 -29.78 -35.87 34.16
C ASP A 26 -28.25 -36.02 34.22
N THR A 27 -27.57 -35.29 33.33
CA THR A 27 -26.17 -34.84 33.36
C THR A 27 -25.09 -35.58 32.54
N SER A 28 -24.79 -34.92 31.41
CA SER A 28 -23.52 -34.65 30.71
C SER A 28 -22.65 -35.75 30.10
N SER A 29 -22.92 -37.04 30.28
CA SER A 29 -22.37 -38.08 29.39
C SER A 29 -23.24 -39.34 29.34
N SER A 30 -24.07 -39.46 28.31
CA SER A 30 -24.84 -40.65 27.87
C SER A 30 -25.58 -41.46 28.98
N PRO A 31 -26.90 -41.24 29.22
CA PRO A 31 -27.58 -41.83 30.37
C PRO A 31 -27.90 -43.33 30.18
N GLN A 32 -27.30 -44.18 31.03
CA GLN A 32 -27.79 -45.52 31.36
C GLN A 32 -28.77 -45.38 32.53
N GLY A 33 -30.05 -45.71 32.33
CA GLY A 33 -31.10 -45.63 33.36
C GLY A 33 -31.58 -47.00 33.83
N THR A 34 -31.79 -47.16 35.14
CA THR A 34 -32.40 -48.36 35.73
C THR A 34 -33.93 -48.24 35.72
N SER A 35 -34.62 -49.38 35.71
CA SER A 35 -36.08 -49.40 35.63
C SER A 35 -36.67 -50.19 36.80
N LYS A 36 -37.75 -49.68 37.41
CA LYS A 36 -38.41 -50.29 38.56
C LYS A 36 -39.93 -50.34 38.35
N LYS A 37 -40.56 -51.43 38.75
CA LYS A 37 -42.03 -51.55 38.77
C LYS A 37 -42.57 -51.05 40.10
N ILE A 38 -43.55 -50.14 40.06
CA ILE A 38 -44.26 -49.64 41.24
C ILE A 38 -45.75 -49.98 41.07
N LYS A 39 -46.40 -50.51 42.12
CA LYS A 39 -47.85 -50.75 42.11
C LYS A 39 -48.58 -49.42 42.07
N ARG A 40 -49.64 -49.32 41.26
CA ARG A 40 -50.43 -48.08 41.08
C ARG A 40 -50.92 -47.52 42.43
N ALA A 41 -51.32 -48.39 43.36
CA ALA A 41 -51.75 -48.01 44.70
C ALA A 41 -50.73 -47.15 45.48
N ASN A 42 -49.43 -47.39 45.27
CA ASN A 42 -48.38 -46.68 45.99
C ASN A 42 -48.07 -45.29 45.40
N VAL A 43 -48.51 -45.00 44.17
CA VAL A 43 -48.31 -43.68 43.53
C VAL A 43 -49.27 -42.63 44.08
N PHE A 44 -50.47 -43.04 44.52
CA PHE A 44 -51.53 -42.12 44.97
C PHE A 44 -51.63 -41.97 46.50
N ALA A 45 -50.89 -42.78 47.28
CA ALA A 45 -51.00 -42.79 48.74
C ALA A 45 -50.59 -41.47 49.42
N ASN A 46 -49.86 -40.59 48.73
CA ASN A 46 -49.33 -39.34 49.31
C ASN A 46 -49.87 -38.05 48.66
N TYR A 47 -50.95 -38.12 47.86
CA TYR A 47 -51.58 -36.94 47.27
C TYR A 47 -52.76 -36.44 48.14
N ILE A 48 -52.49 -35.46 49.01
CA ILE A 48 -53.46 -34.85 49.95
C ILE A 48 -54.22 -33.64 49.36
N GLY A 49 -54.24 -33.47 48.04
CA GLY A 49 -54.88 -32.34 47.38
C GLY A 49 -56.34 -32.60 47.00
N PHE A 50 -57.30 -32.38 47.91
CA PHE A 50 -58.68 -32.05 47.55
C PHE A 50 -59.27 -30.96 48.46
N ASP A 51 -59.77 -29.91 47.81
CA ASP A 51 -60.31 -28.66 48.32
C ASP A 51 -61.55 -28.85 49.23
N THR A 52 -61.67 -28.07 50.30
CA THR A 52 -62.74 -28.13 51.33
C THR A 52 -64.14 -27.71 50.83
N ARG A 53 -64.34 -27.56 49.51
CA ARG A 53 -65.59 -27.13 48.87
C ARG A 53 -66.45 -28.27 48.32
N TYR A 54 -66.10 -29.53 48.59
CA TYR A 54 -66.82 -30.70 48.10
C TYR A 54 -67.43 -31.51 49.25
N TYR A 55 -68.70 -31.89 49.11
CA TYR A 55 -69.43 -32.73 50.06
C TYR A 55 -69.31 -34.22 49.67
N THR A 56 -69.36 -35.10 50.67
CA THR A 56 -69.42 -36.56 50.51
C THR A 56 -70.80 -37.00 49.99
N GLN A 57 -70.87 -38.19 49.38
CA GLN A 57 -72.14 -38.73 48.87
C GLN A 57 -73.21 -38.85 49.96
N THR A 58 -72.83 -39.28 51.16
CA THR A 58 -73.71 -39.35 52.32
C THR A 58 -74.24 -37.98 52.75
N GLU A 59 -73.44 -36.92 52.68
CA GLU A 59 -73.89 -35.55 52.97
C GLU A 59 -74.91 -35.05 51.95
N VAL A 60 -74.69 -35.37 50.66
CA VAL A 60 -75.65 -35.07 49.59
C VAL A 60 -76.95 -35.86 49.77
N GLU A 61 -76.86 -37.15 50.06
CA GLU A 61 -78.04 -38.01 50.28
C GLU A 61 -78.84 -37.58 51.52
N ASN A 62 -78.18 -37.09 52.56
CA ASN A 62 -78.86 -36.54 53.74
C ASN A 62 -79.63 -35.24 53.43
N MET A 63 -79.15 -34.40 52.49
CA MET A 63 -79.92 -33.23 52.02
C MET A 63 -81.22 -33.65 51.32
N TYR A 64 -81.22 -34.76 50.57
CA TYR A 64 -82.40 -35.24 49.85
C TYR A 64 -83.37 -36.07 50.71
N THR A 65 -82.84 -36.83 51.69
CA THR A 65 -83.65 -37.74 52.52
C THR A 65 -84.17 -37.11 53.82
N GLY A 66 -83.65 -35.94 54.22
CA GLY A 66 -84.17 -35.16 55.36
C GLY A 66 -83.94 -35.79 56.73
N LEU A 67 -83.10 -36.82 56.83
CA LEU A 67 -82.91 -37.61 58.06
C LEU A 67 -81.97 -36.96 59.09
N LEU A 68 -81.21 -35.92 58.72
CA LEU A 68 -80.47 -35.04 59.64
C LEU A 68 -80.48 -33.59 59.10
N PRO A 69 -80.98 -32.59 59.85
CA PRO A 69 -81.00 -31.21 59.38
C PRO A 69 -79.59 -30.62 59.32
N MET A 70 -79.16 -30.23 58.12
CA MET A 70 -78.03 -29.31 57.94
C MET A 70 -78.44 -27.90 58.34
N GLN A 71 -77.56 -27.19 59.07
CA GLN A 71 -77.82 -25.84 59.53
C GLN A 71 -78.14 -24.92 58.33
N GLY A 72 -79.38 -24.41 58.28
CA GLY A 72 -79.88 -23.52 57.21
C GLY A 72 -80.75 -24.18 56.13
N TYR A 73 -80.96 -25.51 56.16
CA TYR A 73 -81.85 -26.21 55.22
C TYR A 73 -83.13 -26.69 55.93
N ASN A 74 -84.29 -26.16 55.54
CA ASN A 74 -85.60 -26.64 55.98
C ASN A 74 -86.34 -27.30 54.80
N LYS A 75 -86.37 -28.64 54.81
CA LYS A 75 -87.05 -29.43 53.77
C LYS A 75 -88.56 -29.15 53.74
N LEU A 76 -89.19 -28.85 54.88
CA LEU A 76 -90.62 -28.62 54.97
C LEU A 76 -91.02 -27.32 54.23
N ASP A 77 -90.22 -26.26 54.36
CA ASP A 77 -90.46 -25.00 53.63
C ASP A 77 -90.29 -25.19 52.11
N TRP A 78 -89.35 -26.05 51.71
CA TRP A 78 -89.11 -26.40 50.32
C TRP A 78 -90.23 -27.27 49.73
N ASP A 79 -90.74 -28.24 50.48
CA ASP A 79 -91.85 -29.09 50.06
C ASP A 79 -93.19 -28.30 50.01
N ILE A 80 -93.37 -27.29 50.88
CA ILE A 80 -94.53 -26.37 50.85
C ILE A 80 -94.47 -25.45 49.62
N ALA A 81 -93.29 -24.93 49.25
CA ALA A 81 -93.11 -24.08 48.07
C ALA A 81 -93.32 -24.82 46.74
N TYR A 82 -93.07 -26.14 46.68
CA TYR A 82 -93.28 -26.96 45.49
C TYR A 82 -94.67 -27.60 45.39
N SER A 83 -95.54 -27.40 46.39
CA SER A 83 -96.92 -27.90 46.41
C SER A 83 -97.95 -26.90 45.85
N TRP A 84 -97.54 -25.71 45.40
CA TRP A 84 -98.39 -24.73 44.72
C TRP A 84 -98.43 -24.98 43.21
N GLY A 85 -99.17 -26.02 42.82
CA GLY A 85 -99.35 -26.43 41.42
C GLY A 85 -99.78 -25.30 40.45
N ASN A 86 -99.67 -25.61 39.15
CA ASN A 86 -99.96 -24.79 37.96
C ASN A 86 -100.73 -23.45 38.15
N HIS A 87 -100.01 -22.32 38.05
CA HIS A 87 -100.56 -20.95 38.05
C HIS A 87 -101.07 -20.49 36.66
N ALA A 88 -101.60 -21.39 35.83
CA ALA A 88 -102.12 -21.03 34.50
C ALA A 88 -103.56 -20.46 34.51
N ASP A 89 -104.30 -20.54 35.62
CA ASP A 89 -105.74 -20.19 35.65
C ASP A 89 -106.13 -18.97 36.51
N GLU A 90 -105.16 -18.20 37.02
CA GLU A 90 -105.43 -16.94 37.73
C GLU A 90 -104.80 -15.76 37.00
N ASN A 91 -105.47 -15.34 35.92
CA ASN A 91 -105.56 -14.02 35.29
C ASN A 91 -104.68 -12.83 35.77
N TYR A 92 -103.38 -13.00 36.01
CA TYR A 92 -102.47 -11.94 36.52
C TYR A 92 -101.45 -11.43 35.47
N LEU A 93 -101.82 -11.38 34.19
CA LEU A 93 -101.08 -10.58 33.21
C LEU A 93 -101.77 -9.23 33.00
N LYS A 94 -101.15 -8.17 33.52
CA LYS A 94 -101.16 -6.88 32.82
C LYS A 94 -99.91 -6.06 33.19
N ALA A 95 -99.22 -5.63 32.13
CA ALA A 95 -98.10 -4.71 32.05
C ALA A 95 -96.69 -5.30 32.27
N ASP A 96 -96.19 -5.91 31.19
CA ASP A 96 -94.91 -5.58 30.57
C ASP A 96 -93.75 -5.22 31.50
N TYR A 97 -93.15 -6.25 32.11
CA TYR A 97 -91.74 -6.19 32.50
C TYR A 97 -91.10 -7.59 32.57
N THR A 98 -90.73 -8.17 31.44
CA THR A 98 -89.72 -9.24 31.38
C THR A 98 -89.01 -9.13 30.02
N GLY A 99 -87.78 -8.62 29.90
CA GLY A 99 -86.66 -9.15 30.68
C GLY A 99 -86.53 -10.67 30.47
N PHE A 100 -86.88 -11.18 29.29
CA PHE A 100 -86.66 -12.58 28.96
C PHE A 100 -85.21 -12.72 28.50
N ASP A 101 -84.47 -13.44 29.33
CA ASP A 101 -83.13 -13.95 29.08
C ASP A 101 -82.99 -14.41 27.62
N SER A 102 -82.20 -13.68 26.82
CA SER A 102 -81.92 -13.96 25.41
C SER A 102 -81.09 -15.24 25.17
N ARG A 103 -80.95 -16.08 26.20
CA ARG A 103 -80.22 -17.36 26.16
C ARG A 103 -81.13 -18.58 26.06
N TYR A 104 -82.45 -18.41 25.97
CA TYR A 104 -83.39 -19.53 25.87
C TYR A 104 -84.00 -19.63 24.46
N GLN A 105 -83.68 -20.70 23.73
CA GLN A 105 -84.34 -21.08 22.50
C GLN A 105 -85.33 -22.21 22.80
N VAL A 106 -86.61 -22.04 22.46
CA VAL A 106 -87.64 -23.04 22.75
C VAL A 106 -87.51 -24.20 21.75
N LEU A 107 -87.29 -25.42 22.22
CA LEU A 107 -87.09 -26.59 21.35
C LEU A 107 -88.27 -26.85 20.40
N THR A 108 -89.49 -26.50 20.80
CA THR A 108 -90.70 -26.67 19.97
C THR A 108 -90.80 -25.69 18.80
N GLU A 109 -90.02 -24.61 18.83
CA GLU A 109 -89.95 -23.60 17.77
C GLU A 109 -88.79 -23.86 16.79
N LYS A 110 -87.99 -24.92 17.03
CA LYS A 110 -86.86 -25.30 16.20
C LYS A 110 -87.34 -25.89 14.86
N GLY A 111 -87.06 -25.22 13.75
CA GLY A 111 -87.29 -25.76 12.41
C GLY A 111 -88.77 -25.90 12.00
N VAL A 112 -89.66 -25.13 12.62
CA VAL A 112 -91.09 -25.06 12.27
C VAL A 112 -91.48 -23.67 11.77
N ALA A 113 -92.63 -23.54 11.10
CA ALA A 113 -93.12 -22.27 10.59
C ALA A 113 -93.28 -21.23 11.72
N ASN A 114 -92.85 -19.98 11.47
CA ASN A 114 -92.78 -18.87 12.44
C ASN A 114 -91.83 -19.10 13.63
N GLY A 115 -90.99 -20.14 13.59
CA GLY A 115 -89.95 -20.42 14.58
C GLY A 115 -88.55 -19.94 14.17
N TYR A 116 -87.51 -20.55 14.72
CA TYR A 116 -86.11 -20.29 14.36
C TYR A 116 -85.49 -21.43 13.57
N VAL A 117 -84.55 -21.09 12.70
CA VAL A 117 -83.83 -22.05 11.87
C VAL A 117 -82.74 -22.75 12.69
N PRO A 118 -82.70 -24.10 12.71
CA PRO A 118 -81.64 -24.82 13.39
C PRO A 118 -80.32 -24.81 12.63
N LEU A 119 -79.21 -24.81 13.37
CA LEU A 119 -77.91 -25.23 12.84
C LEU A 119 -77.78 -26.75 12.94
N ASN A 120 -77.18 -27.37 11.92
CA ASN A 120 -76.79 -28.77 11.92
C ASN A 120 -75.53 -28.99 12.78
N ALA A 121 -75.06 -30.25 12.88
CA ALA A 121 -73.92 -30.62 13.71
C ALA A 121 -72.61 -29.90 13.32
N SER A 122 -72.53 -29.39 12.09
CA SER A 122 -71.37 -28.64 11.58
C SER A 122 -71.52 -27.12 11.78
N GLY A 123 -72.61 -26.65 12.41
CA GLY A 123 -72.86 -25.24 12.65
C GLY A 123 -73.42 -24.47 11.44
N PHE A 124 -73.95 -25.15 10.43
CA PHE A 124 -74.55 -24.53 9.24
C PHE A 124 -76.07 -24.71 9.22
N ILE A 125 -76.77 -23.84 8.50
CA ILE A 125 -78.20 -24.00 8.21
C ILE A 125 -78.35 -25.09 7.14
N ASP A 126 -79.21 -26.09 7.37
CA ASP A 126 -79.51 -27.08 6.34
C ASP A 126 -80.30 -26.45 5.18
N ALA A 127 -80.02 -26.89 3.95
CA ALA A 127 -80.63 -26.35 2.73
C ALA A 127 -82.17 -26.38 2.75
N ALA A 128 -82.78 -27.33 3.47
CA ALA A 128 -84.23 -27.42 3.66
C ALA A 128 -84.86 -26.17 4.33
N PHE A 129 -84.04 -25.31 4.95
CA PHE A 129 -84.47 -24.05 5.57
C PHE A 129 -84.00 -22.80 4.80
N LEU A 130 -83.36 -22.97 3.65
CA LEU A 130 -82.96 -21.86 2.76
C LEU A 130 -84.01 -21.67 1.65
N PRO A 131 -84.25 -20.42 1.18
CA PRO A 131 -85.04 -20.18 -0.02
C PRO A 131 -84.35 -20.75 -1.26
N ASP A 132 -85.11 -21.35 -2.18
CA ASP A 132 -84.60 -21.91 -3.46
C ASP A 132 -83.79 -20.88 -4.29
N SER A 133 -84.01 -19.57 -4.07
CA SER A 133 -83.31 -18.49 -4.78
C SER A 133 -81.84 -18.29 -4.38
N ILE A 134 -81.28 -19.08 -3.46
CA ILE A 134 -79.89 -18.96 -2.99
C ILE A 134 -78.93 -19.90 -3.74
N ASP A 135 -79.43 -20.78 -4.63
CA ASP A 135 -78.59 -21.71 -5.39
C ASP A 135 -79.03 -21.84 -6.86
N ASP A 136 -78.54 -20.95 -7.73
CA ASP A 136 -78.94 -20.92 -9.16
C ASP A 136 -77.82 -20.38 -10.09
N ILE A 137 -76.65 -21.01 -10.10
CA ILE A 137 -75.82 -21.03 -11.32
C ILE A 137 -76.30 -22.22 -12.15
N LEU A 138 -76.90 -21.94 -13.30
CA LEU A 138 -77.40 -22.97 -14.20
C LEU A 138 -76.30 -23.33 -15.21
N GLU A 139 -75.79 -24.55 -15.09
CA GLU A 139 -74.72 -25.07 -15.95
C GLU A 139 -75.31 -25.84 -17.14
N TYR A 140 -74.82 -25.52 -18.34
CA TYR A 140 -75.18 -26.25 -19.56
C TYR A 140 -73.91 -26.56 -20.36
N ALA A 141 -74.00 -27.57 -21.23
CA ALA A 141 -72.85 -28.01 -22.03
C ALA A 141 -72.26 -26.88 -22.89
N ASP A 142 -73.11 -26.03 -23.46
CA ASP A 142 -72.74 -24.89 -24.31
C ASP A 142 -73.85 -23.81 -24.28
N LEU A 143 -73.59 -22.64 -24.87
CA LEU A 143 -74.56 -21.55 -24.97
C LEU A 143 -75.83 -21.94 -25.76
N ALA A 144 -75.72 -22.85 -26.73
CA ALA A 144 -76.87 -23.30 -27.54
C ALA A 144 -77.83 -24.19 -26.74
N SER A 145 -77.33 -24.82 -25.68
CA SER A 145 -78.08 -25.66 -24.75
C SER A 145 -78.85 -24.86 -23.70
N PHE A 146 -78.68 -23.54 -23.64
CA PHE A 146 -79.44 -22.69 -22.72
C PHE A 146 -80.92 -22.66 -23.10
N PRO A 147 -81.84 -22.46 -22.12
CA PRO A 147 -83.26 -22.26 -22.41
C PRO A 147 -83.46 -21.11 -23.40
N ALA A 148 -84.38 -21.27 -24.36
CA ALA A 148 -84.66 -20.26 -25.39
C ALA A 148 -85.06 -18.89 -24.79
N THR A 149 -85.57 -18.86 -23.56
CA THR A 149 -85.77 -17.64 -22.78
C THR A 149 -85.18 -17.86 -21.39
N GLY A 150 -84.21 -17.02 -21.02
CA GLY A 150 -83.61 -17.05 -19.69
C GLY A 150 -84.48 -16.40 -18.63
N GLU A 151 -84.20 -16.73 -17.38
CA GLU A 151 -84.85 -16.15 -16.20
C GLU A 151 -84.03 -14.95 -15.72
N SER A 152 -84.74 -13.85 -15.41
CA SER A 152 -84.10 -12.67 -14.85
C SER A 152 -83.54 -12.98 -13.47
N GLY A 153 -82.30 -12.56 -13.20
CA GLY A 153 -81.64 -12.78 -11.92
C GLY A 153 -80.73 -14.01 -11.85
N LYS A 154 -80.85 -14.97 -12.79
CA LYS A 154 -80.01 -16.17 -12.84
C LYS A 154 -78.70 -15.95 -13.59
N LEU A 155 -77.67 -16.70 -13.20
CA LEU A 155 -76.41 -16.82 -13.93
C LEU A 155 -76.39 -18.15 -14.66
N TYR A 156 -75.88 -18.13 -15.89
CA TYR A 156 -75.79 -19.29 -16.76
C TYR A 156 -74.31 -19.54 -17.09
N LEU A 157 -73.82 -20.76 -16.87
CA LEU A 157 -72.46 -21.15 -17.18
C LEU A 157 -72.46 -22.10 -18.39
N ALA A 158 -71.70 -21.75 -19.42
CA ALA A 158 -71.42 -22.63 -20.55
C ALA A 158 -70.12 -23.41 -20.26
N LEU A 159 -70.22 -24.72 -20.08
CA LEU A 159 -69.12 -25.58 -19.64
C LEU A 159 -68.05 -25.81 -20.72
N ASP A 160 -68.36 -25.59 -21.99
CA ASP A 160 -67.42 -25.72 -23.10
C ASP A 160 -66.39 -24.57 -23.18
N THR A 161 -66.75 -23.40 -22.67
CA THR A 161 -65.99 -22.15 -22.80
C THR A 161 -65.62 -21.51 -21.47
N ASP A 162 -66.16 -22.05 -20.37
CA ASP A 162 -66.12 -21.46 -19.02
C ASP A 162 -66.68 -20.02 -18.99
N TYR A 163 -67.53 -19.66 -19.96
CA TYR A 163 -68.15 -18.34 -20.04
C TYR A 163 -69.43 -18.25 -19.21
N VAL A 164 -69.55 -17.15 -18.47
CA VAL A 164 -70.70 -16.82 -17.63
C VAL A 164 -71.58 -15.79 -18.32
N TYR A 165 -72.88 -16.07 -18.37
CA TYR A 165 -73.88 -15.24 -19.03
C TYR A 165 -75.03 -14.86 -18.09
N ARG A 166 -75.73 -13.77 -18.44
CA ARG A 166 -76.97 -13.32 -17.79
C ARG A 166 -78.05 -13.01 -18.84
N TRP A 167 -79.30 -13.31 -18.54
CA TRP A 167 -80.43 -12.95 -19.40
C TRP A 167 -80.71 -11.44 -19.33
N SER A 168 -80.68 -10.76 -20.49
CA SER A 168 -80.91 -9.30 -20.60
C SER A 168 -82.38 -8.89 -20.75
N GLY A 169 -83.29 -9.87 -20.86
CA GLY A 169 -84.70 -9.67 -21.20
C GLY A 169 -85.05 -10.09 -22.63
N SER A 170 -84.06 -10.18 -23.51
CA SER A 170 -84.24 -10.65 -24.90
C SER A 170 -83.14 -11.60 -25.40
N THR A 171 -81.93 -11.54 -24.83
CA THR A 171 -80.80 -12.40 -25.18
C THR A 171 -79.90 -12.68 -23.97
N TYR A 172 -79.08 -13.72 -24.06
CA TYR A 172 -77.98 -13.94 -23.10
C TYR A 172 -76.80 -13.01 -23.41
N VAL A 173 -76.30 -12.34 -22.39
CA VAL A 173 -75.14 -11.43 -22.46
C VAL A 173 -74.03 -12.01 -21.59
N GLN A 174 -72.82 -12.12 -22.14
CA GLN A 174 -71.65 -12.57 -21.39
C GLN A 174 -71.27 -11.52 -20.34
N VAL A 175 -71.03 -11.97 -19.10
CA VAL A 175 -70.69 -11.11 -17.95
C VAL A 175 -69.39 -11.54 -17.24
N GLY A 176 -68.76 -12.64 -17.66
CA GLY A 176 -67.47 -13.08 -17.14
C GLY A 176 -67.05 -14.45 -17.71
N GLY A 177 -65.94 -14.99 -17.19
CA GLY A 177 -65.45 -16.32 -17.53
C GLY A 177 -64.53 -16.39 -18.77
N GLY A 178 -63.72 -17.45 -18.85
CA GLY A 178 -62.67 -17.72 -19.84
C GLY A 178 -61.41 -16.83 -19.75
N ASP A 179 -60.29 -17.29 -20.32
CA ASP A 179 -58.99 -16.58 -20.32
C ASP A 179 -59.14 -15.19 -20.96
N ILE A 180 -59.07 -14.13 -20.16
CA ILE A 180 -59.05 -12.75 -20.64
C ILE A 180 -57.57 -12.31 -20.72
N PRO A 181 -56.96 -12.15 -21.90
CA PRO A 181 -55.64 -11.52 -21.99
C PRO A 181 -55.70 -10.08 -21.46
N VAL A 182 -54.59 -9.58 -20.93
CA VAL A 182 -54.41 -8.15 -20.62
C VAL A 182 -54.74 -7.28 -21.85
N ASP A 183 -55.55 -6.23 -21.68
CA ASP A 183 -56.06 -5.41 -22.79
C ASP A 183 -54.92 -4.80 -23.64
N SER A 184 -53.81 -4.39 -23.04
CA SER A 184 -52.60 -4.01 -23.80
C SER A 184 -51.31 -4.00 -22.97
N VAL A 185 -50.18 -4.42 -23.58
CA VAL A 185 -48.81 -4.18 -23.08
C VAL A 185 -47.99 -3.51 -24.19
N PHE A 186 -47.44 -2.34 -23.90
CA PHE A 186 -46.72 -1.50 -24.87
C PHE A 186 -47.54 -1.17 -26.14
N GLY A 187 -48.85 -0.95 -26.00
CA GLY A 187 -49.73 -0.55 -27.12
C GLY A 187 -50.16 -1.69 -28.06
N ARG A 188 -49.76 -2.93 -27.79
CA ARG A 188 -50.17 -4.14 -28.52
C ARG A 188 -51.26 -4.86 -27.71
N THR A 189 -52.18 -5.57 -28.36
CA THR A 189 -53.28 -6.33 -27.71
C THR A 189 -53.13 -7.84 -28.00
N GLY A 190 -53.65 -8.72 -27.14
CA GLY A 190 -53.61 -10.20 -27.31
C GLY A 190 -52.47 -10.92 -26.55
N ILE A 191 -52.05 -12.10 -27.03
CA ILE A 191 -50.93 -12.87 -26.45
C ILE A 191 -49.62 -12.17 -26.81
N ILE A 192 -48.94 -11.58 -25.82
CA ILE A 192 -47.71 -10.80 -26.00
C ILE A 192 -46.51 -11.56 -25.42
N THR A 193 -45.55 -11.89 -26.27
CA THR A 193 -44.21 -12.31 -25.86
C THR A 193 -43.31 -11.09 -25.84
N ALA A 194 -42.62 -10.84 -24.71
CA ALA A 194 -41.69 -9.70 -24.60
C ALA A 194 -40.60 -9.79 -25.67
N MET A 195 -40.37 -8.70 -26.40
CA MET A 195 -39.32 -8.55 -27.41
C MET A 195 -38.28 -7.53 -26.93
N GLU A 196 -37.04 -7.65 -27.39
CA GLU A 196 -35.95 -6.74 -27.03
C GLU A 196 -36.29 -5.27 -27.32
N SER A 197 -37.00 -5.00 -28.42
CA SER A 197 -37.48 -3.68 -28.82
C SER A 197 -38.45 -3.01 -27.85
N ASP A 198 -39.06 -3.77 -26.92
CA ASP A 198 -39.99 -3.21 -25.93
C ASP A 198 -39.27 -2.35 -24.89
N TYR A 199 -37.96 -2.48 -24.78
CA TYR A 199 -37.12 -1.83 -23.78
C TYR A 199 -36.21 -0.72 -24.34
N ASP A 200 -36.24 -0.48 -25.66
CA ASP A 200 -35.37 0.48 -26.37
C ASP A 200 -35.51 1.92 -25.84
N SER A 201 -36.66 2.27 -25.26
CA SER A 201 -36.93 3.61 -24.71
C SER A 201 -36.62 3.75 -23.22
N PHE A 202 -36.43 2.66 -22.48
CA PHE A 202 -36.15 2.66 -21.04
C PHE A 202 -34.66 2.44 -20.74
N PHE A 203 -33.96 1.66 -21.59
CA PHE A 203 -32.51 1.56 -21.58
C PHE A 203 -31.93 2.37 -22.73
N SER A 204 -31.94 3.69 -22.58
CA SER A 204 -30.79 4.44 -23.07
C SER A 204 -29.60 3.99 -22.22
N LEU A 205 -28.97 2.86 -22.61
CA LEU A 205 -27.62 2.86 -23.15
C LEU A 205 -26.66 1.75 -22.66
N LEU A 206 -26.40 0.77 -23.53
CA LEU A 206 -25.07 0.15 -23.66
C LEU A 206 -24.40 0.79 -24.91
N GLY A 207 -23.71 1.93 -24.78
CA GLY A 207 -22.99 2.58 -25.91
C GLY A 207 -23.20 4.08 -26.22
N HIS A 208 -23.29 4.98 -25.23
CA HIS A 208 -23.17 6.45 -25.38
C HIS A 208 -21.78 6.80 -24.95
N THR A 209 -21.18 7.65 -25.77
CA THR A 209 -19.90 8.24 -25.53
C THR A 209 -20.17 9.60 -24.90
N HIS A 210 -19.73 9.79 -23.66
CA HIS A 210 -19.64 11.14 -23.10
C HIS A 210 -18.52 11.89 -23.82
N THR A 211 -18.78 13.14 -24.18
CA THR A 211 -17.72 14.07 -24.58
C THR A 211 -17.00 14.59 -23.34
N ALA A 212 -15.70 14.87 -23.45
CA ALA A 212 -14.88 15.30 -22.30
C ALA A 212 -15.42 16.58 -21.61
N SER A 213 -16.19 17.42 -22.29
CA SER A 213 -16.81 18.61 -21.70
C SER A 213 -18.03 18.31 -20.82
N GLU A 214 -18.64 17.13 -20.97
CA GLU A 214 -19.80 16.70 -20.17
C GLU A 214 -19.36 16.12 -18.81
N ILE A 215 -18.06 15.84 -18.64
CA ILE A 215 -17.47 15.34 -17.40
C ILE A 215 -16.91 16.53 -16.62
N THR A 216 -17.78 17.21 -15.87
CA THR A 216 -17.44 18.45 -15.13
C THR A 216 -16.85 18.20 -13.75
N ASP A 217 -16.91 16.97 -13.23
CA ASP A 217 -16.30 16.59 -11.95
C ASP A 217 -15.90 15.10 -11.95
N LEU A 218 -14.62 14.82 -12.21
CA LEU A 218 -14.04 13.47 -12.06
C LEU A 218 -13.79 13.10 -10.59
N GLY A 219 -13.83 14.04 -9.64
CA GLY A 219 -13.43 13.83 -8.25
C GLY A 219 -14.44 13.04 -7.41
N SER A 220 -15.72 13.07 -7.79
CA SER A 220 -16.81 12.38 -7.06
C SER A 220 -17.17 11.00 -7.64
N PHE A 221 -16.57 10.59 -8.76
CA PHE A 221 -16.88 9.34 -9.46
C PHE A 221 -15.87 8.24 -9.09
N THR A 222 -16.05 7.58 -7.93
CA THR A 222 -15.18 6.50 -7.43
C THR A 222 -15.32 5.17 -8.20
N GLY A 223 -16.01 5.17 -9.34
CA GLY A 223 -16.48 3.97 -10.05
C GLY A 223 -15.61 3.49 -11.21
N PHE A 224 -14.58 4.24 -11.62
CA PHE A 224 -13.69 3.87 -12.73
C PHE A 224 -12.51 2.97 -12.30
N ASP A 225 -12.09 3.04 -11.03
CA ASP A 225 -10.83 2.42 -10.59
C ASP A 225 -10.87 0.88 -10.48
N SER A 226 -12.05 0.26 -10.50
CA SER A 226 -12.15 -1.21 -10.35
C SER A 226 -12.78 -1.96 -11.53
N ARG A 227 -13.30 -1.24 -12.54
CA ARG A 227 -14.01 -1.85 -13.69
C ARG A 227 -13.38 -1.58 -15.06
N TYR A 228 -12.55 -0.55 -15.20
CA TYR A 228 -11.87 -0.22 -16.47
C TYR A 228 -10.38 -0.52 -16.48
N LEU A 229 -9.80 -0.84 -15.32
CA LEU A 229 -8.55 -1.56 -15.23
C LEU A 229 -8.96 -2.90 -14.61
N GLY A 230 -8.96 -3.98 -15.38
CA GLY A 230 -8.99 -5.31 -14.77
C GLY A 230 -7.95 -5.35 -13.63
N LYS A 231 -8.14 -6.14 -12.58
CA LYS A 231 -7.18 -6.22 -11.44
C LYS A 231 -5.72 -6.56 -11.84
N THR A 232 -5.49 -6.82 -13.13
CA THR A 232 -4.20 -7.12 -13.78
C THR A 232 -3.85 -6.16 -14.91
N GLU A 233 -4.70 -5.17 -15.23
CA GLU A 233 -4.45 -4.18 -16.28
C GLU A 233 -3.74 -2.98 -15.69
N THR A 234 -2.55 -2.69 -16.21
CA THR A 234 -1.77 -1.51 -15.85
C THR A 234 -2.19 -0.36 -16.77
N ALA A 235 -2.34 0.86 -16.23
CA ALA A 235 -2.58 2.04 -17.08
C ALA A 235 -1.49 2.17 -18.15
N VAL A 236 -1.85 2.65 -19.35
CA VAL A 236 -0.96 2.70 -20.54
C VAL A 236 0.34 3.49 -20.29
N ASP A 237 0.34 4.36 -19.28
CA ASP A 237 1.45 5.22 -18.86
C ASP A 237 1.87 4.99 -17.39
N SER A 238 1.42 3.90 -16.78
CA SER A 238 1.78 3.52 -15.40
C SER A 238 3.29 3.30 -15.19
N ASP A 239 4.02 3.09 -16.27
CA ASP A 239 5.48 2.99 -16.32
C ASP A 239 6.17 4.32 -16.67
N LYS A 240 5.41 5.42 -16.74
CA LYS A 240 5.90 6.76 -17.13
C LYS A 240 5.74 7.78 -16.01
N LEU A 241 6.69 8.72 -15.90
CA LEU A 241 6.50 9.98 -15.16
C LEU A 241 6.52 11.11 -16.18
N THR A 242 5.48 11.94 -16.20
CA THR A 242 5.36 13.06 -17.15
C THR A 242 5.55 12.64 -18.62
N GLY A 243 5.10 11.43 -18.98
CA GLY A 243 5.25 10.87 -20.33
C GLY A 243 6.61 10.21 -20.64
N LEU A 244 7.57 10.25 -19.71
CA LEU A 244 8.88 9.62 -19.84
C LEU A 244 8.84 8.20 -19.27
N GLY A 245 9.05 7.19 -20.12
CA GLY A 245 9.03 5.77 -19.72
C GLY A 245 10.30 5.30 -19.00
N LYS A 246 10.22 4.14 -18.35
CA LYS A 246 11.41 3.45 -17.79
C LYS A 246 12.37 3.07 -18.92
N VAL A 247 13.67 3.34 -18.75
CA VAL A 247 14.70 2.98 -19.75
C VAL A 247 15.78 2.11 -19.12
N SER A 248 15.94 0.88 -19.62
CA SER A 248 17.01 -0.05 -19.23
C SER A 248 17.92 -0.33 -20.43
N GLY A 249 19.17 0.12 -20.37
CA GLY A 249 20.20 -0.21 -21.38
C GLY A 249 20.00 0.38 -22.78
N GLY A 250 21.08 0.82 -23.43
CA GLY A 250 21.14 1.10 -24.87
C GLY A 250 20.55 2.43 -25.37
N SER A 251 19.40 2.89 -24.86
CA SER A 251 18.74 4.13 -25.34
C SER A 251 18.41 5.06 -24.17
N ARG A 252 19.29 6.05 -23.95
CA ARG A 252 19.45 6.82 -22.71
C ARG A 252 18.80 8.21 -22.73
N PHE A 253 17.87 8.47 -23.65
CA PHE A 253 17.25 9.78 -23.83
C PHE A 253 15.73 9.67 -23.69
N GLY A 254 15.13 10.57 -22.89
CA GLY A 254 13.67 10.70 -22.78
C GLY A 254 12.97 9.68 -21.86
N GLY A 255 13.68 9.12 -20.88
CA GLY A 255 13.12 8.16 -19.93
C GLY A 255 13.72 8.28 -18.52
N ILE A 256 13.09 7.67 -17.53
CA ILE A 256 13.59 7.63 -16.15
C ILE A 256 14.45 6.37 -15.94
N PRO A 257 15.70 6.51 -15.50
CA PRO A 257 16.52 5.40 -15.04
C PRO A 257 15.86 4.68 -13.86
N PHE A 258 15.69 3.36 -13.93
CA PHE A 258 15.02 2.55 -12.92
C PHE A 258 15.76 1.23 -12.66
N ILE A 259 15.63 0.68 -11.44
CA ILE A 259 16.31 -0.56 -11.00
C ILE A 259 15.27 -1.46 -10.33
N ASP A 260 15.11 -2.70 -10.80
CA ASP A 260 14.10 -3.62 -10.25
C ASP A 260 14.55 -4.35 -8.98
N THR A 261 15.83 -4.71 -8.84
CA THR A 261 16.37 -5.39 -7.65
C THR A 261 17.89 -5.28 -7.65
N ASN A 262 18.51 -5.01 -6.49
CA ASN A 262 19.97 -5.07 -6.18
C ASN A 262 20.76 -3.76 -6.10
N GLY A 263 20.11 -2.59 -5.93
CA GLY A 263 20.76 -1.41 -5.34
C GLY A 263 21.78 -0.66 -6.21
N VAL A 264 21.81 -0.85 -7.54
CA VAL A 264 22.70 -0.11 -8.45
C VAL A 264 21.88 0.71 -9.43
N MET A 265 21.93 2.04 -9.34
CA MET A 265 21.27 2.93 -10.30
C MET A 265 22.04 2.97 -11.60
N ASP A 266 21.50 2.29 -12.62
CA ASP A 266 21.97 2.38 -13.99
C ASP A 266 21.58 3.74 -14.58
N ILE A 267 22.27 4.79 -14.13
CA ILE A 267 22.32 6.06 -14.85
C ILE A 267 22.90 5.80 -16.24
N GLY A 268 22.35 6.45 -17.26
CA GLY A 268 22.75 6.25 -18.65
C GLY A 268 24.20 6.67 -18.95
N LYS A 269 24.44 7.35 -20.07
CA LYS A 269 25.79 7.79 -20.45
C LYS A 269 26.18 9.03 -19.66
N TYR A 270 25.16 9.82 -19.33
CA TYR A 270 25.27 11.14 -18.76
C TYR A 270 24.28 11.25 -17.59
N ILE A 271 24.70 11.90 -16.51
CA ILE A 271 23.81 12.69 -15.67
C ILE A 271 24.01 14.13 -16.10
N ASP A 272 22.94 14.79 -16.54
CA ASP A 272 23.02 16.09 -17.20
C ASP A 272 22.15 17.13 -16.50
N PHE A 273 22.75 18.27 -16.17
CA PHE A 273 22.05 19.44 -15.65
C PHE A 273 22.15 20.54 -16.71
N HIS A 274 21.06 20.78 -17.44
CA HIS A 274 20.96 21.77 -18.52
C HIS A 274 19.98 22.90 -18.15
N GLU A 275 20.08 24.02 -18.84
CA GLU A 275 19.17 25.14 -18.67
C GLU A 275 17.77 24.79 -19.22
N THR A 276 16.71 25.50 -18.78
CA THR A 276 15.32 25.21 -19.20
C THR A 276 15.01 25.68 -20.62
N ASN A 277 15.80 25.30 -21.61
CA ASN A 277 15.59 25.64 -23.01
C ASN A 277 15.52 24.37 -23.88
N ALA A 278 15.42 24.53 -25.20
CA ALA A 278 15.27 23.42 -26.15
C ALA A 278 16.61 22.90 -26.70
N ASP A 279 17.73 23.53 -26.34
CA ASP A 279 19.04 23.00 -26.62
C ASP A 279 19.28 21.78 -25.73
N THR A 280 19.93 20.77 -26.29
CA THR A 280 20.26 19.52 -25.59
C THR A 280 21.79 19.35 -25.46
N GLY A 281 22.55 20.31 -25.98
CA GLY A 281 24.00 20.40 -25.89
C GLY A 281 24.51 21.30 -24.77
N ASP A 282 23.64 22.06 -24.10
CA ASP A 282 24.00 23.08 -23.10
C ASP A 282 23.94 22.51 -21.67
N ASN A 283 25.02 21.86 -21.27
CA ASN A 283 25.14 21.37 -19.90
C ASN A 283 25.87 22.39 -19.01
N THR A 284 25.22 22.81 -17.92
CA THR A 284 25.87 23.57 -16.83
C THR A 284 26.81 22.65 -16.05
N PHE A 285 26.43 21.38 -15.86
CA PHE A 285 27.29 20.34 -15.30
C PHE A 285 26.86 18.97 -15.82
N ARG A 286 27.82 18.13 -16.20
CA ARG A 286 27.57 16.77 -16.67
C ARG A 286 28.57 15.79 -16.09
N ILE A 287 28.06 14.68 -15.58
CA ILE A 287 28.84 13.50 -15.23
C ILE A 287 28.69 12.51 -16.38
N THR A 288 29.79 12.13 -17.02
CA THR A 288 29.81 11.22 -18.15
C THR A 288 30.57 9.95 -17.81
N ASN A 289 30.00 8.80 -18.12
CA ASN A 289 30.78 7.57 -18.21
C ASN A 289 31.28 7.40 -19.64
N SER A 290 32.58 7.57 -19.87
CA SER A 290 33.21 7.37 -21.17
C SER A 290 34.52 6.60 -21.03
N SER A 291 34.76 5.61 -21.90
CA SER A 291 36.05 4.91 -21.98
C SER A 291 36.57 4.32 -20.65
N ASN A 292 35.68 3.78 -19.80
CA ASN A 292 35.98 3.31 -18.44
C ASN A 292 36.43 4.40 -17.45
N LEU A 293 36.17 5.67 -17.76
CA LEU A 293 36.45 6.83 -16.93
C LEU A 293 35.12 7.50 -16.51
N LEU A 294 35.12 8.07 -15.31
CA LEU A 294 34.07 8.97 -14.84
C LEU A 294 34.54 10.41 -15.08
N ASP A 295 33.98 11.04 -16.11
CA ASP A 295 34.33 12.39 -16.53
C ASP A 295 33.36 13.42 -15.94
N PHE A 296 33.90 14.51 -15.43
CA PHE A 296 33.13 15.68 -14.99
C PHE A 296 33.39 16.81 -15.99
N SER A 297 32.32 17.43 -16.51
CA SER A 297 32.45 18.51 -17.51
C SER A 297 32.98 19.81 -16.92
N ASP A 298 32.94 19.96 -15.61
CA ASP A 298 33.41 21.14 -14.87
C ASP A 298 33.99 20.72 -13.50
N ALA A 299 34.46 21.68 -12.72
CA ALA A 299 35.10 21.49 -11.44
C ALA A 299 34.22 20.72 -10.44
N VAL A 300 34.84 19.73 -9.78
CA VAL A 300 34.22 19.01 -8.66
C VAL A 300 34.65 19.66 -7.35
N LYS A 301 33.70 20.25 -6.62
CA LYS A 301 33.93 20.79 -5.28
C LYS A 301 33.65 19.74 -4.21
N ILE A 302 34.63 19.47 -3.34
CA ILE A 302 34.51 18.50 -2.25
C ILE A 302 34.59 19.25 -0.91
N ASN A 303 33.46 19.33 -0.19
CA ASN A 303 33.39 19.93 1.15
C ASN A 303 33.73 18.88 2.23
N GLY A 304 34.94 18.32 2.18
CA GLY A 304 35.35 17.24 3.06
C GLY A 304 36.62 16.53 2.57
N ARG A 305 36.73 15.24 2.88
CA ARG A 305 37.85 14.41 2.43
C ARG A 305 37.54 13.78 1.07
N ALA A 306 38.47 13.92 0.12
CA ALA A 306 38.55 13.08 -1.05
C ALA A 306 39.56 11.96 -0.77
N ASP A 307 39.19 10.70 -1.01
CA ASP A 307 40.13 9.58 -0.96
C ASP A 307 40.41 9.09 -2.39
N LEU A 308 41.67 9.18 -2.81
CA LEU A 308 42.11 8.88 -4.17
C LEU A 308 43.18 7.78 -4.08
N GLY A 309 42.74 6.52 -4.15
CA GLY A 309 43.60 5.34 -4.04
C GLY A 309 43.74 4.61 -5.38
N GLY A 310 44.96 4.17 -5.69
CA GLY A 310 45.20 3.22 -6.77
C GLY A 310 44.93 1.78 -6.32
N SER A 311 44.63 0.87 -7.24
CA SER A 311 44.61 -0.57 -6.94
C SER A 311 46.03 -1.09 -6.67
N GLU A 312 46.16 -2.18 -5.93
CA GLU A 312 47.45 -2.79 -5.60
C GLU A 312 48.31 -3.03 -6.87
N GLY A 313 49.61 -2.73 -6.80
CA GLY A 313 50.59 -2.99 -7.86
C GLY A 313 51.09 -1.75 -8.61
N THR A 314 50.20 -1.01 -9.29
CA THR A 314 50.61 0.10 -10.20
C THR A 314 49.57 1.23 -10.34
N GLY A 315 48.64 1.38 -9.39
CA GLY A 315 47.63 2.43 -9.47
C GLY A 315 48.20 3.83 -9.18
N TYR A 316 47.85 4.81 -10.02
CA TYR A 316 48.12 6.22 -9.73
C TYR A 316 46.92 6.82 -8.98
N SER A 317 47.17 7.55 -7.89
CA SER A 317 46.13 8.27 -7.15
C SER A 317 45.68 9.54 -7.87
N ILE A 318 46.63 10.29 -8.43
CA ILE A 318 46.40 11.54 -9.14
C ILE A 318 47.23 11.52 -10.43
N ILE A 319 46.59 11.84 -11.55
CA ILE A 319 47.23 11.95 -12.86
C ILE A 319 46.96 13.36 -13.42
N CYS A 320 48.00 14.20 -13.47
CA CYS A 320 47.95 15.51 -14.14
C CYS A 320 48.62 15.41 -15.52
N ARG A 321 47.84 15.11 -16.57
CA ARG A 321 48.34 14.96 -17.95
C ARG A 321 47.69 15.98 -18.87
N ASN A 322 48.47 16.51 -19.81
CA ASN A 322 47.96 17.30 -20.90
C ASN A 322 47.64 16.35 -22.07
N SER A 323 46.36 16.19 -22.41
CA SER A 323 45.89 15.30 -23.48
C SER A 323 46.14 15.85 -24.89
N SER A 324 46.56 17.12 -25.02
CA SER A 324 46.78 17.80 -26.30
C SER A 324 48.23 17.84 -26.78
N SER A 325 49.20 17.34 -25.99
CA SER A 325 50.61 17.39 -26.38
C SER A 325 50.97 16.21 -27.28
N SER A 326 51.11 16.47 -28.58
CA SER A 326 51.75 15.56 -29.52
C SER A 326 53.27 15.47 -29.25
N SER A 327 53.94 14.44 -29.74
CA SER A 327 55.41 14.34 -29.68
C SER A 327 56.11 15.57 -30.30
N GLY A 328 55.47 16.23 -31.29
CA GLY A 328 55.94 17.44 -31.96
C GLY A 328 55.62 18.77 -31.26
N SER A 329 54.83 18.78 -30.18
CA SER A 329 54.50 20.01 -29.45
C SER A 329 55.72 20.48 -28.64
N GLY A 330 56.29 21.64 -28.98
CA GLY A 330 57.57 22.13 -28.41
C GLY A 330 57.50 22.67 -26.97
N SER A 331 56.31 22.89 -26.41
CA SER A 331 56.12 23.36 -25.04
C SER A 331 54.78 22.88 -24.47
N GLY A 332 54.74 22.67 -23.16
CA GLY A 332 53.53 22.28 -22.43
C GLY A 332 53.83 22.05 -20.96
N THR A 333 52.88 22.40 -20.09
CA THR A 333 52.99 22.19 -18.64
C THR A 333 51.73 21.52 -18.10
N THR A 334 51.88 20.81 -16.99
CA THR A 334 50.77 20.31 -16.17
C THR A 334 51.05 20.65 -14.72
N ARG A 335 50.04 21.11 -13.99
CA ARG A 335 50.21 21.62 -12.62
C ARG A 335 49.24 20.96 -11.65
N MET A 336 49.73 20.75 -10.43
CA MET A 336 48.91 20.59 -9.24
C MET A 336 49.03 21.88 -8.42
N LEU A 337 47.90 22.57 -8.24
CA LEU A 337 47.84 23.88 -7.59
C LEU A 337 47.40 23.74 -6.13
N PHE A 338 48.03 24.53 -5.26
CA PHE A 338 47.71 24.68 -3.85
C PHE A 338 47.47 26.17 -3.59
N SER A 339 46.21 26.61 -3.60
CA SER A 339 45.83 28.03 -3.56
C SER A 339 44.69 28.34 -2.57
N TRP A 340 44.52 29.63 -2.31
CA TRP A 340 43.39 30.20 -1.57
C TRP A 340 42.74 31.30 -2.42
N SER A 341 41.50 31.69 -2.09
CA SER A 341 40.70 32.62 -2.89
C SER A 341 41.36 34.00 -3.16
N ASN A 342 42.36 34.39 -2.39
CA ASN A 342 43.03 35.69 -2.48
C ASN A 342 44.56 35.59 -2.60
N HIS A 343 45.10 34.40 -2.92
CA HIS A 343 46.54 34.12 -3.01
C HIS A 343 46.91 33.43 -4.33
N GLY A 344 48.14 33.65 -4.80
CA GLY A 344 48.71 32.87 -5.90
C GLY A 344 48.93 31.41 -5.48
N ALA A 345 48.82 30.46 -6.42
CA ALA A 345 48.97 29.05 -6.08
C ALA A 345 50.44 28.69 -5.86
N ALA A 346 50.80 28.14 -4.70
CA ALA A 346 51.97 27.27 -4.68
C ALA A 346 51.66 26.09 -5.60
N CYS A 347 52.61 25.62 -6.41
CA CYS A 347 52.32 24.55 -7.34
C CYS A 347 53.50 23.62 -7.59
N ILE A 348 53.16 22.40 -7.97
CA ILE A 348 54.07 21.44 -8.55
C ILE A 348 53.78 21.39 -10.03
N GLU A 349 54.76 21.68 -10.87
CA GLU A 349 54.63 21.74 -12.32
C GLU A 349 55.53 20.70 -13.00
N GLY A 350 54.93 19.80 -13.78
CA GLY A 350 55.64 19.08 -14.82
C GLY A 350 55.74 19.96 -16.07
N TYR A 351 56.94 20.13 -16.63
CA TYR A 351 57.16 20.97 -17.82
C TYR A 351 57.92 20.21 -18.91
N LYS A 352 57.56 20.44 -20.17
CA LYS A 352 58.30 19.94 -21.32
C LYS A 352 59.40 20.93 -21.71
N GLU A 353 60.65 20.50 -21.66
CA GLU A 353 61.81 21.34 -22.02
C GLU A 353 62.08 21.29 -23.53
N SER A 354 61.99 20.10 -24.12
CA SER A 354 62.15 19.85 -25.56
C SER A 354 61.44 18.55 -25.97
N THR A 355 61.66 18.06 -27.19
CA THR A 355 61.05 16.81 -27.68
C THR A 355 61.40 15.63 -26.75
N ASN A 356 60.38 14.99 -26.19
CA ASN A 356 60.47 13.82 -25.30
C ASN A 356 61.28 14.04 -23.99
N THR A 357 61.42 15.28 -23.52
CA THR A 357 62.08 15.57 -22.24
C THR A 357 61.15 16.33 -21.31
N THR A 358 61.05 15.90 -20.06
CA THR A 358 60.16 16.52 -19.06
C THR A 358 60.93 16.73 -17.77
N GLY A 359 60.83 17.93 -17.21
CA GLY A 359 61.37 18.28 -15.91
C GLY A 359 60.27 18.55 -14.89
N LEU A 360 60.68 18.89 -13.68
CA LEU A 360 59.80 19.15 -12.55
C LEU A 360 60.18 20.48 -11.90
N LYS A 361 59.18 21.30 -11.56
CA LYS A 361 59.38 22.57 -10.87
C LYS A 361 58.48 22.67 -9.65
N PHE A 362 59.00 23.31 -8.62
CA PHE A 362 58.28 23.67 -7.41
C PHE A 362 58.22 25.18 -7.29
N TYR A 363 57.00 25.67 -7.17
CA TYR A 363 56.70 27.08 -7.00
C TYR A 363 56.18 27.33 -5.59
N THR A 364 56.62 28.44 -5.00
CA THR A 364 56.08 28.97 -3.75
C THR A 364 55.49 30.34 -4.00
N GLU A 365 54.59 30.78 -3.14
CA GLU A 365 54.18 32.18 -3.11
C GLU A 365 55.14 33.00 -2.24
N LEU A 366 55.61 34.14 -2.76
CA LEU A 366 56.29 35.16 -1.97
C LEU A 366 55.65 36.50 -2.22
N GLY A 367 55.18 37.16 -1.16
CA GLY A 367 54.76 38.56 -1.23
C GLY A 367 53.42 38.81 -1.94
N PHE A 368 52.42 37.95 -1.69
CA PHE A 368 51.04 38.04 -2.19
C PHE A 368 50.90 37.98 -3.73
N ASN A 369 50.15 37.00 -4.22
CA ASN A 369 49.71 36.87 -5.62
C ASN A 369 50.81 36.76 -6.69
N SER A 370 52.04 36.38 -6.31
CA SER A 370 53.14 36.14 -7.26
C SER A 370 53.81 34.78 -6.99
N GLU A 371 53.77 33.91 -8.00
CA GLU A 371 54.45 32.61 -7.98
C GLU A 371 55.95 32.78 -8.24
N TYR A 372 56.80 32.17 -7.41
CA TYR A 372 58.25 32.16 -7.58
C TYR A 372 58.76 30.73 -7.69
N GLU A 373 59.54 30.44 -8.75
CA GLU A 373 60.25 29.17 -8.93
C GLU A 373 61.33 29.02 -7.85
N ARG A 374 61.23 27.98 -7.02
CA ARG A 374 62.18 27.72 -5.93
C ARG A 374 63.11 26.57 -6.19
N LEU A 375 62.61 25.53 -6.86
CA LEU A 375 63.38 24.36 -7.26
C LEU A 375 62.98 23.97 -8.68
N LYS A 376 63.96 23.82 -9.56
CA LYS A 376 63.82 23.24 -10.90
C LYS A 376 64.70 22.01 -11.01
N ILE A 377 64.08 20.86 -11.25
CA ILE A 377 64.76 19.61 -11.60
C ILE A 377 64.64 19.44 -13.11
N ARG A 378 65.77 19.48 -13.80
CA ARG A 378 65.85 19.34 -15.25
C ARG A 378 65.72 17.87 -15.68
N PRO A 379 65.37 17.60 -16.95
CA PRO A 379 65.31 16.24 -17.49
C PRO A 379 66.64 15.46 -17.39
N ASN A 380 67.78 16.16 -17.36
CA ASN A 380 69.10 15.56 -17.18
C ASN A 380 69.42 15.20 -15.71
N GLY A 381 68.54 15.53 -14.77
CA GLY A 381 68.69 15.26 -13.33
C GLY A 381 69.24 16.43 -12.49
N ASP A 382 69.66 17.53 -13.12
CA ASP A 382 70.21 18.68 -12.39
C ASP A 382 69.13 19.43 -11.62
N ALA A 383 69.42 19.77 -10.36
CA ALA A 383 68.54 20.55 -9.49
C ALA A 383 69.08 21.98 -9.29
N TYR A 384 68.28 22.97 -9.64
CA TYR A 384 68.55 24.39 -9.45
C TYR A 384 67.68 24.93 -8.32
N PHE A 385 68.31 25.52 -7.30
CA PHE A 385 67.65 26.22 -6.20
C PHE A 385 67.82 27.73 -6.39
N SER A 386 66.75 28.51 -6.30
CA SER A 386 66.81 29.97 -6.49
C SER A 386 67.26 30.75 -5.24
N ASP A 387 67.51 30.05 -4.13
CA ASP A 387 67.87 30.62 -2.83
C ASP A 387 68.75 29.65 -2.01
N ASN A 388 68.94 29.90 -0.72
CA ASN A 388 69.78 29.08 0.16
C ASN A 388 69.26 27.65 0.35
N VAL A 389 70.18 26.68 0.38
CA VAL A 389 69.92 25.29 0.77
C VAL A 389 70.53 25.06 2.15
N TYR A 390 69.70 24.71 3.14
CA TYR A 390 70.15 24.30 4.46
C TYR A 390 70.18 22.78 4.51
N ALA A 391 71.35 22.20 4.70
CA ALA A 391 71.56 20.76 4.80
C ALA A 391 72.57 20.47 5.91
N ASP A 392 72.35 19.38 6.65
CA ASP A 392 73.29 18.94 7.69
C ASP A 392 74.64 18.53 7.09
N ASN A 393 74.63 17.99 5.86
CA ASN A 393 75.85 17.63 5.13
C ASN A 393 75.60 17.48 3.62
N PHE A 394 76.65 17.67 2.81
CA PHE A 394 76.68 17.35 1.39
C PHE A 394 77.62 16.15 1.14
N ILE A 395 77.05 14.99 0.81
CA ILE A 395 77.83 13.77 0.52
C ILE A 395 78.03 13.65 -0.99
N LEU A 396 79.28 13.78 -1.44
CA LEU A 396 79.65 13.67 -2.85
C LEU A 396 80.20 12.28 -3.15
N ASN A 397 79.71 11.64 -4.21
CA ASN A 397 80.24 10.35 -4.63
C ASN A 397 81.65 10.52 -5.23
N SER A 398 82.59 9.69 -4.80
CA SER A 398 83.99 9.76 -5.18
C SER A 398 84.57 8.36 -5.50
N ASP A 399 83.71 7.37 -5.76
CA ASP A 399 84.11 5.99 -6.06
C ASP A 399 84.96 5.92 -7.33
N ARG A 400 86.10 5.23 -7.28
CA ARG A 400 87.03 5.07 -8.41
C ARG A 400 86.34 4.44 -9.63
N ARG A 401 85.33 3.58 -9.44
CA ARG A 401 84.61 2.91 -10.53
C ARG A 401 83.77 3.85 -11.37
N LEU A 402 83.47 5.04 -10.84
CA LEU A 402 82.71 6.10 -11.53
C LEU A 402 83.62 7.17 -12.12
N LYS A 403 84.94 6.96 -12.11
CA LYS A 403 85.95 7.90 -12.60
C LYS A 403 86.76 7.26 -13.72
N ASP A 404 87.12 8.07 -14.69
CA ASP A 404 88.01 7.73 -15.79
C ASP A 404 89.05 8.86 -15.98
N ASN A 405 90.10 8.63 -16.75
CA ASN A 405 91.17 9.61 -17.05
C ASN A 405 91.75 10.28 -15.80
N ILE A 406 92.10 9.46 -14.79
CA ILE A 406 92.61 9.95 -13.50
C ILE A 406 94.09 10.32 -13.64
N GLU A 407 94.40 11.61 -13.63
CA GLU A 407 95.76 12.16 -13.71
C GLU A 407 96.12 13.01 -12.47
N PRO A 408 97.40 13.10 -12.09
CA PRO A 408 97.84 14.03 -11.06
C PRO A 408 97.56 15.48 -11.44
N LEU A 409 97.18 16.31 -10.48
CA LEU A 409 96.87 17.71 -10.73
C LEU A 409 98.14 18.49 -11.17
N SER A 410 98.14 19.00 -12.40
CA SER A 410 99.22 19.80 -12.97
C SER A 410 98.67 21.12 -13.52
N GLY A 411 98.67 22.15 -12.69
CA GLY A 411 98.22 23.50 -13.07
C GLY A 411 98.70 24.54 -12.07
N ASN A 412 98.66 25.81 -12.48
CA ASN A 412 98.81 26.94 -11.57
C ASN A 412 97.40 27.49 -11.29
N TYR A 413 96.98 27.44 -10.03
CA TYR A 413 95.61 27.79 -9.62
C TYR A 413 95.65 29.10 -8.82
N ASP A 414 95.97 30.20 -9.51
CA ASP A 414 96.02 31.54 -8.91
C ASP A 414 94.70 32.28 -9.13
N PHE A 415 93.85 32.28 -8.11
CA PHE A 415 92.53 32.89 -8.16
C PHE A 415 92.50 34.21 -7.39
N ASN A 416 91.86 35.22 -7.99
CA ASN A 416 91.61 36.51 -7.35
C ASN A 416 90.36 36.44 -6.44
N PHE A 417 90.57 36.30 -5.14
CA PHE A 417 89.48 36.32 -4.17
C PHE A 417 89.06 37.74 -3.81
N VAL A 418 87.76 38.02 -3.94
CA VAL A 418 87.15 39.33 -3.69
C VAL A 418 86.05 39.23 -2.64
N SER A 419 85.74 40.35 -1.99
CA SER A 419 84.56 40.46 -1.13
C SER A 419 83.48 41.29 -1.81
N TYR A 420 82.23 40.83 -1.77
CA TYR A 420 81.11 41.45 -2.48
C TYR A 420 79.79 41.31 -1.73
N HIS A 421 78.77 42.04 -2.15
CA HIS A 421 77.38 41.84 -1.75
C HIS A 421 76.60 41.38 -2.98
N MET A 422 75.65 40.47 -2.80
CA MET A 422 74.70 40.18 -3.88
C MET A 422 73.77 41.38 -4.03
N LYS A 423 73.33 41.72 -5.25
CA LYS A 423 72.46 42.90 -5.49
C LYS A 423 71.22 42.93 -4.59
N ASN A 424 70.68 41.77 -4.26
CA ASN A 424 69.47 41.61 -3.44
C ASN A 424 69.77 41.13 -2.01
N SER A 425 71.00 41.29 -1.51
CA SER A 425 71.37 40.87 -0.16
C SER A 425 72.30 41.88 0.50
N THR A 426 72.06 42.15 1.78
CA THR A 426 72.94 42.97 2.62
C THR A 426 74.10 42.16 3.23
N GLN A 427 74.12 40.84 3.03
CA GLN A 427 75.16 39.98 3.56
C GLN A 427 76.45 40.11 2.71
N LYS A 428 77.55 40.47 3.37
CA LYS A 428 78.89 40.42 2.77
C LYS A 428 79.31 38.96 2.52
N ARG A 429 79.77 38.67 1.32
CA ARG A 429 80.27 37.36 0.89
C ARG A 429 81.72 37.48 0.39
N ILE A 430 82.44 36.37 0.42
CA ILE A 430 83.82 36.25 -0.11
C ILE A 430 83.81 35.14 -1.15
N GLY A 431 84.49 35.37 -2.26
CA GLY A 431 84.53 34.40 -3.36
C GLY A 431 85.34 34.92 -4.53
N VAL A 432 85.02 34.44 -5.72
CA VAL A 432 85.67 34.81 -7.00
C VAL A 432 84.61 35.31 -7.99
N ILE A 433 85.04 36.06 -9.01
CA ILE A 433 84.17 36.47 -10.12
C ILE A 433 84.27 35.42 -11.22
N ALA A 434 83.14 34.79 -11.58
CA ALA A 434 83.12 33.68 -12.54
C ALA A 434 83.74 34.03 -13.91
N GLN A 435 83.52 35.25 -14.39
CA GLN A 435 84.07 35.78 -15.64
C GLN A 435 85.59 35.99 -15.59
N GLU A 436 86.16 36.19 -14.41
CA GLU A 436 87.61 36.27 -14.24
C GLU A 436 88.22 34.86 -14.23
N VAL A 437 87.59 33.93 -13.51
CA VAL A 437 88.00 32.52 -13.46
C VAL A 437 87.91 31.87 -14.84
N GLU A 438 86.89 32.17 -15.64
CA GLU A 438 86.73 31.59 -16.99
C GLU A 438 87.93 31.86 -17.90
N LYS A 439 88.60 33.02 -17.74
CA LYS A 439 89.74 33.40 -18.58
C LYS A 439 90.98 32.53 -18.35
N THR A 440 91.18 32.04 -17.12
CA THR A 440 92.39 31.30 -16.74
C THR A 440 92.11 29.82 -16.47
N ASN A 441 90.93 29.50 -15.95
CA ASN A 441 90.52 28.18 -15.49
C ASN A 441 89.02 27.93 -15.79
N PRO A 442 88.63 27.87 -17.08
CA PRO A 442 87.23 27.68 -17.49
C PRO A 442 86.60 26.39 -16.97
N GLU A 443 87.40 25.37 -16.62
CA GLU A 443 86.95 24.10 -16.07
C GLU A 443 86.14 24.23 -14.77
N PHE A 444 86.33 25.29 -14.00
CA PHE A 444 85.58 25.55 -12.77
C PHE A 444 84.30 26.35 -12.99
N VAL A 445 84.01 26.78 -14.21
CA VAL A 445 82.87 27.64 -14.50
C VAL A 445 81.76 26.83 -15.18
N ARG A 446 80.51 27.12 -14.82
CA ARG A 446 79.31 26.56 -15.43
C ARG A 446 78.47 27.73 -15.95
N LYS A 447 77.94 27.59 -17.16
CA LYS A 447 77.07 28.59 -17.78
C LYS A 447 75.68 28.00 -17.96
N ASP A 448 74.66 28.70 -17.48
CA ASP A 448 73.27 28.30 -17.70
C ASP A 448 72.72 28.82 -19.04
N GLU A 449 71.47 28.46 -19.34
CA GLU A 449 70.78 28.84 -20.59
C GLU A 449 70.56 30.34 -20.73
N ASP A 450 70.42 31.05 -19.60
CA ASP A 450 70.25 32.50 -19.55
C ASP A 450 71.59 33.24 -19.66
N GLY A 451 72.70 32.48 -19.70
CA GLY A 451 74.06 32.98 -19.79
C GLY A 451 74.65 33.43 -18.46
N ASN A 452 73.98 33.17 -17.33
CA ASN A 452 74.59 33.37 -16.02
C ASN A 452 75.71 32.36 -15.80
N MET A 453 76.71 32.81 -15.06
CA MET A 453 77.91 32.03 -14.80
C MET A 453 78.01 31.73 -13.31
N SER A 454 78.26 30.47 -13.01
CA SER A 454 78.46 29.96 -11.64
C SER A 454 79.80 29.23 -11.55
N VAL A 455 80.30 29.07 -10.33
CA VAL A 455 81.61 28.47 -10.08
C VAL A 455 81.42 27.17 -9.30
N ALA A 456 82.08 26.10 -9.75
CA ALA A 456 82.21 24.83 -9.05
C ALA A 456 83.18 25.00 -7.87
N TYR A 457 82.69 25.63 -6.79
CA TYR A 457 83.50 26.04 -5.65
C TYR A 457 84.24 24.87 -4.97
N ILE A 458 83.63 23.69 -4.86
CA ILE A 458 84.28 22.53 -4.25
C ILE A 458 85.53 22.14 -5.04
N ASP A 459 85.39 21.99 -6.37
CA ASP A 459 86.50 21.63 -7.26
C ASP A 459 87.60 22.70 -7.24
N LEU A 460 87.20 23.98 -7.30
CA LEU A 460 88.12 25.12 -7.25
C LEU A 460 88.92 25.14 -5.95
N LEU A 461 88.26 24.96 -4.81
CA LEU A 461 88.92 24.96 -3.50
C LEU A 461 89.84 23.75 -3.34
N CYS A 462 89.43 22.55 -3.79
CA CYS A 462 90.30 21.37 -3.81
C CYS A 462 91.55 21.60 -4.67
N ALA A 463 91.41 22.18 -5.87
CA ALA A 463 92.54 22.51 -6.73
C ALA A 463 93.46 23.56 -6.07
N LYS A 464 92.88 24.57 -5.40
CA LYS A 464 93.66 25.59 -4.69
C LYS A 464 94.44 25.03 -3.51
N VAL A 465 93.85 24.12 -2.74
CA VAL A 465 94.54 23.44 -1.63
C VAL A 465 95.71 22.62 -2.16
N ALA A 466 95.51 21.85 -3.24
CA ALA A 466 96.59 21.07 -3.86
C ALA A 466 97.73 21.96 -4.42
N ASP A 467 97.42 23.11 -5.02
CA ASP A 467 98.43 24.11 -5.43
C ASP A 467 99.23 24.64 -4.25
N GLN A 468 98.55 25.00 -3.16
CA GLN A 468 99.18 25.50 -1.94
C GLN A 468 100.10 24.45 -1.32
N GLU A 469 99.68 23.18 -1.23
CA GLU A 469 100.52 22.09 -0.73
C GLU A 469 101.79 21.91 -1.57
N LYS A 470 101.68 21.96 -2.91
CA LYS A 470 102.84 21.86 -3.81
C LYS A 470 103.81 23.03 -3.61
N ARG A 471 103.29 24.25 -3.42
CA ARG A 471 104.11 25.43 -3.13
C ARG A 471 104.82 25.31 -1.78
N ILE A 472 104.13 24.83 -0.76
CA ILE A 472 104.70 24.59 0.58
C ILE A 472 105.83 23.57 0.50
N GLN A 473 105.60 22.42 -0.14
CA GLN A 473 106.64 21.39 -0.32
C GLN A 473 107.87 21.91 -1.08
N GLY A 474 107.65 22.76 -2.09
CA GLY A 474 108.72 23.43 -2.81
C GLY A 474 109.55 24.34 -1.91
N LEU A 475 108.90 25.18 -1.10
CA LEU A 475 109.55 26.06 -0.14
C LEU A 475 110.30 25.28 0.96
N GLU A 476 109.70 24.22 1.51
CA GLU A 476 110.36 23.34 2.49
C GLU A 476 111.63 22.71 1.92
N THR A 477 111.58 22.28 0.65
CA THR A 477 112.76 21.73 -0.04
C THR A 477 113.86 22.78 -0.19
N ILE A 478 113.50 24.02 -0.54
CA ILE A 478 114.46 25.13 -0.64
C ILE A 478 115.06 25.45 0.73
N ILE A 479 114.24 25.57 1.78
CA ILE A 479 114.69 25.81 3.15
C ILE A 479 115.64 24.71 3.62
N LYS A 480 115.33 23.43 3.34
CA LYS A 480 116.19 22.30 3.66
C LYS A 480 117.55 22.33 2.92
N LYS A 481 117.58 22.93 1.73
CA LYS A 481 118.83 23.16 0.97
C LYS A 481 119.62 24.34 1.51
N LEU A 482 118.95 25.38 2.02
CA LEU A 482 119.59 26.57 2.60
C LEU A 482 120.08 26.38 4.03
N SER A 483 119.54 25.37 4.75
CA SER A 483 119.93 25.01 6.11
C SER A 483 121.04 23.96 6.19
N LYS A 484 121.52 23.47 5.04
CA LYS A 484 122.75 22.70 4.89
C LYS A 484 123.81 23.60 4.28
#